data_AF-A0A9W6NJ63-F1
#
_entry.id   AF-A0A9W6NJ63-F1
#
_cell.length_a   1.000
_cell.length_b   1.000
_cell.length_c   1.000
_cell.angle_alpha   90.00
_cell.angle_beta   90.00
_cell.angle_gamma   90.00
#
_symmetry.space_group_name_H-M   'P 1'
#
loop_
_entity.id
_entity.type
_entity.pdbx_description
1 polymer ?
#
loop_
_entity_poly.entity_id
_entity_poly.type
_entity_poly.pdbx_seq_one_letter_code
_entity_poly.pdbx_strand_id
1 'polypeptide(L)'
;MRLRQAFTAATVAGVGLMLVVGTGAYAAGQASGKLVRLAPCSTVRHGNTEGILTTSNGEAPSPTNPNSTAVLTLQREGVDATLPDNSAKALYLEEPNRTVKLNRIGKLTYRTVQLAQSGVAVWSYQIPIDINGGTLQAGDFTTLVYEPYQDGQTITPGKWQNWDALRKGQAKWWSTRALTNVANGATQTFPTAWSTIIAAYPDATVLAYGLDLGKGAPGASSRVDSLTFGADTTCSQHRWSARFGRTSHPLSLFQIWRKWLLR
;
A
#
# COMPACT_ATOMS: atom_id res chain seq x y z
N MET A 1 44.39 -47.23 -30.63
CA MET A 1 44.21 -48.70 -30.64
C MET A 1 42.73 -48.98 -30.41
N ARG A 2 42.11 -49.75 -31.32
CA ARG A 2 40.66 -50.01 -31.44
C ARG A 2 40.14 -50.85 -30.27
N LEU A 3 38.89 -50.68 -29.86
CA LEU A 3 37.91 -51.78 -29.86
C LEU A 3 36.46 -51.27 -29.79
N ARG A 4 35.60 -51.98 -30.52
CA ARG A 4 34.17 -51.79 -30.76
C ARG A 4 33.36 -52.84 -29.97
N GLN A 5 32.08 -52.54 -29.73
CA GLN A 5 30.92 -53.46 -29.53
C GLN A 5 30.86 -54.18 -28.16
N ALA A 6 29.71 -54.54 -27.59
CA ALA A 6 28.42 -54.92 -28.16
C ALA A 6 27.22 -54.64 -27.21
N PHE A 7 26.02 -54.69 -27.80
CA PHE A 7 24.70 -54.69 -27.16
C PHE A 7 24.43 -56.00 -26.40
N THR A 8 23.72 -55.92 -25.28
CA THR A 8 22.85 -57.00 -24.80
C THR A 8 21.54 -56.42 -24.27
N ALA A 9 20.43 -56.80 -24.91
CA ALA A 9 19.08 -56.53 -24.46
C ALA A 9 18.70 -57.47 -23.31
N ALA A 10 18.01 -56.96 -22.31
CA ALA A 10 17.30 -57.76 -21.33
C ALA A 10 15.90 -57.17 -21.14
N THR A 11 14.93 -57.79 -21.81
CA THR A 11 13.50 -57.69 -21.53
C THR A 11 13.21 -58.37 -20.20
N VAL A 12 12.73 -57.61 -19.21
CA VAL A 12 12.08 -58.18 -18.03
C VAL A 12 10.65 -57.65 -18.00
N ALA A 13 9.72 -58.56 -18.34
CA ALA A 13 8.32 -58.44 -17.99
C ALA A 13 8.19 -58.69 -16.48
N GLY A 14 7.58 -57.76 -15.76
CA GLY A 14 7.47 -57.86 -14.31
C GLY A 14 6.30 -57.04 -13.77
N VAL A 15 5.14 -57.70 -13.76
CA VAL A 15 4.08 -57.66 -12.74
C VAL A 15 3.72 -56.28 -12.15
N GLY A 16 2.48 -55.87 -12.43
CA GLY A 16 1.85 -54.69 -11.88
C GLY A 16 1.79 -54.68 -10.35
N LEU A 17 2.03 -53.49 -9.81
CA LEU A 17 1.46 -53.04 -8.55
C LEU A 17 0.86 -51.66 -8.83
N MET A 18 -0.46 -51.59 -9.03
CA MET A 18 -1.17 -50.30 -9.00
C MET A 18 -1.08 -49.76 -7.58
N LEU A 19 -0.11 -48.88 -7.34
CA LEU A 19 -0.19 -47.93 -6.24
C LEU A 19 -1.29 -46.92 -6.58
N VAL A 20 -2.46 -47.12 -5.97
CA VAL A 20 -3.46 -46.06 -5.81
C VAL A 20 -2.84 -45.01 -4.91
N VAL A 21 -2.09 -44.08 -5.51
CA VAL A 21 -1.78 -42.83 -4.85
C VAL A 21 -3.10 -42.08 -4.84
N GLY A 22 -3.74 -42.06 -3.67
CA GLY A 22 -4.89 -41.20 -3.44
C GLY A 22 -4.47 -39.78 -3.75
N THR A 23 -4.82 -39.29 -4.94
CA THR A 23 -4.86 -37.87 -5.23
C THR A 23 -5.96 -37.32 -4.32
N GLY A 24 -5.57 -36.94 -3.11
CA GLY A 24 -6.29 -35.96 -2.34
C GLY A 24 -6.34 -34.71 -3.20
N ALA A 25 -7.39 -34.61 -4.02
CA ALA A 25 -7.77 -33.36 -4.63
C ALA A 25 -8.05 -32.44 -3.46
N TYR A 26 -7.06 -31.63 -3.08
CA TYR A 26 -7.33 -30.39 -2.41
C TYR A 26 -8.23 -29.64 -3.38
N ALA A 27 -9.54 -29.70 -3.11
CA ALA A 27 -10.47 -28.74 -3.63
C ALA A 27 -9.93 -27.38 -3.15
N ALA A 28 -9.11 -26.75 -3.99
CA ALA A 28 -8.95 -25.32 -3.97
C ALA A 28 -10.36 -24.80 -4.20
N GLY A 29 -11.09 -24.57 -3.12
CA GLY A 29 -12.28 -23.76 -3.12
C GLY A 29 -11.83 -22.45 -3.71
N GLN A 30 -12.03 -22.28 -5.02
CA GLN A 30 -12.01 -20.98 -5.63
C GLN A 30 -13.12 -20.23 -4.89
N ALA A 31 -12.72 -19.43 -3.91
CA ALA A 31 -13.52 -18.33 -3.47
C ALA A 31 -13.69 -17.49 -4.73
N SER A 32 -14.77 -17.77 -5.46
CA SER A 32 -15.27 -16.96 -6.54
C SER A 32 -15.77 -15.70 -5.86
N GLY A 33 -14.82 -14.87 -5.44
CA GLY A 33 -15.05 -13.57 -4.84
C GLY A 33 -15.87 -12.82 -5.86
N LYS A 34 -17.15 -12.58 -5.52
CA LYS A 34 -18.06 -11.73 -6.26
C LYS A 34 -17.26 -10.48 -6.61
N LEU A 35 -16.88 -10.31 -7.89
CA LEU A 35 -16.17 -9.14 -8.35
C LEU A 35 -17.05 -7.95 -7.98
N VAL A 36 -16.64 -7.25 -6.93
CA VAL A 36 -17.35 -6.08 -6.49
C VAL A 36 -17.16 -5.05 -7.61
N ARG A 37 -18.22 -4.85 -8.41
CA ARG A 37 -18.20 -3.85 -9.47
C ARG A 37 -18.22 -2.49 -8.80
N LEU A 38 -17.03 -1.91 -8.64
CA LEU A 38 -16.87 -0.56 -8.15
C LEU A 38 -17.61 0.42 -9.07
N ALA A 39 -18.30 1.38 -8.49
CA ALA A 39 -18.80 2.52 -9.23
C ALA A 39 -17.63 3.30 -9.85
N PRO A 40 -17.86 4.08 -10.93
CA PRO A 40 -16.90 5.08 -11.37
C PRO A 40 -16.46 5.96 -10.21
N CYS A 41 -15.16 6.24 -10.11
CA CYS A 41 -14.63 7.01 -8.98
C CYS A 41 -15.07 8.47 -9.08
N SER A 42 -15.64 8.99 -8.00
CA SER A 42 -15.85 10.44 -7.86
C SER A 42 -14.49 11.13 -7.75
N THR A 43 -14.31 12.24 -8.45
CA THR A 43 -13.05 12.99 -8.38
C THR A 43 -13.13 14.07 -7.31
N VAL A 44 -12.27 13.99 -6.30
CA VAL A 44 -11.96 15.06 -5.36
C VAL A 44 -10.82 15.89 -5.95
N ARG A 45 -11.06 17.17 -6.16
CA ARG A 45 -10.08 18.10 -6.77
C ARG A 45 -9.44 18.94 -5.69
N HIS A 46 -8.13 19.03 -5.69
CA HIS A 46 -7.34 19.81 -4.74
C HIS A 46 -6.61 20.93 -5.47
N GLY A 47 -7.02 22.18 -5.24
CA GLY A 47 -6.43 23.39 -5.86
C GLY A 47 -5.29 24.03 -5.07
N ASN A 48 -4.87 23.39 -3.98
CA ASN A 48 -3.80 23.80 -3.07
C ASN A 48 -3.12 22.52 -2.49
N THR A 49 -2.16 22.69 -1.60
CA THR A 49 -1.54 21.58 -0.85
C THR A 49 -2.25 21.32 0.48
N GLU A 50 -3.48 21.83 0.63
CA GLU A 50 -4.28 21.66 1.84
C GLU A 50 -4.55 20.17 2.07
N GLY A 51 -4.46 19.74 3.33
CA GLY A 51 -4.59 18.35 3.72
C GLY A 51 -3.28 17.56 3.70
N ILE A 52 -2.23 18.08 3.06
CA ILE A 52 -0.89 17.49 3.16
C ILE A 52 -0.18 18.13 4.35
N LEU A 53 0.02 17.34 5.40
CA LEU A 53 0.74 17.73 6.61
C LEU A 53 2.23 17.50 6.41
N THR A 54 3.05 18.44 6.91
CA THR A 54 4.49 18.23 7.07
C THR A 54 4.81 18.09 8.55
N THR A 55 5.49 17.02 8.93
CA THR A 55 5.71 16.66 10.35
C THR A 55 7.13 16.18 10.58
N SER A 56 7.75 16.51 11.71
CA SER A 56 9.16 16.18 11.96
C SER A 56 9.40 14.79 12.58
N ASN A 57 8.39 14.14 13.14
CA ASN A 57 8.52 12.80 13.74
C ASN A 57 7.57 11.74 13.13
N GLY A 58 6.64 12.15 12.27
CA GLY A 58 5.62 11.29 11.67
C GLY A 58 4.24 11.36 12.34
N GLU A 59 4.09 12.14 13.40
CA GLU A 59 2.82 12.43 14.07
C GLU A 59 2.19 13.71 13.52
N ALA A 60 0.91 14.00 13.79
CA ALA A 60 0.33 15.29 13.43
C ALA A 60 1.11 16.46 14.06
N PRO A 61 1.17 17.63 13.40
CA PRO A 61 1.80 18.79 13.97
C PRO A 61 1.25 19.10 15.37
N SER A 62 2.14 19.31 16.32
CA SER A 62 1.81 19.67 17.70
C SER A 62 2.89 20.61 18.24
N PRO A 63 2.67 21.27 19.40
CA PRO A 63 3.72 22.09 20.02
C PRO A 63 5.01 21.30 20.29
N THR A 64 4.92 19.98 20.47
CA THR A 64 6.06 19.07 20.69
C THR A 64 6.51 18.34 19.42
N ASN A 65 5.80 18.50 18.31
CA ASN A 65 6.12 17.97 16.99
C ASN A 65 5.92 19.09 15.95
N PRO A 66 6.92 19.96 15.78
CA PRO A 66 6.78 21.09 14.88
C PRO A 66 6.59 20.60 13.43
N ASN A 67 6.04 21.49 12.60
CA ASN A 67 5.97 21.29 11.16
C ASN A 67 7.34 20.88 10.64
N SER A 68 7.37 19.87 9.77
CA SER A 68 8.61 19.50 9.10
C SER A 68 9.03 20.57 8.10
N THR A 69 10.33 20.63 7.88
CA THR A 69 11.05 21.32 6.81
C THR A 69 10.70 20.86 5.39
N ALA A 70 9.84 19.85 5.21
CA ALA A 70 9.43 19.37 3.89
C ALA A 70 8.79 20.50 3.08
N VAL A 71 9.20 20.63 1.83
CA VAL A 71 8.72 21.66 0.92
C VAL A 71 7.70 21.04 -0.02
N LEU A 72 6.49 21.61 -0.03
CA LEU A 72 5.41 21.21 -0.93
C LEU A 72 5.25 22.25 -2.04
N THR A 73 5.13 21.80 -3.28
CA THR A 73 4.83 22.67 -4.42
C THR A 73 3.72 22.07 -5.26
N LEU A 74 2.59 22.77 -5.36
CA LEU A 74 1.50 22.37 -6.24
C LEU A 74 1.88 22.62 -7.69
N GLN A 75 1.70 21.63 -8.54
CA GLN A 75 2.06 21.67 -9.95
C GLN A 75 0.81 21.73 -10.82
N ARG A 76 0.98 21.92 -12.14
CA ARG A 76 -0.13 21.76 -13.09
C ARG A 76 -0.79 20.38 -12.99
N GLU A 77 -0.05 19.38 -12.52
CA GLU A 77 -0.50 18.03 -12.29
C GLU A 77 0.27 17.47 -11.09
N GLY A 78 -0.44 17.16 -10.00
CA GLY A 78 0.15 16.62 -8.76
C GLY A 78 0.76 17.65 -7.82
N VAL A 79 1.32 17.12 -6.73
CA VAL A 79 2.10 17.88 -5.73
C VAL A 79 3.51 17.31 -5.67
N ASP A 80 4.50 18.19 -5.75
CA ASP A 80 5.88 17.88 -5.43
C ASP A 80 6.08 17.96 -3.93
N ALA A 81 6.77 16.98 -3.37
CA ALA A 81 7.36 17.07 -2.04
C ALA A 81 8.85 16.84 -2.13
N THR A 82 9.61 17.67 -1.43
CA THR A 82 11.06 17.53 -1.23
C THR A 82 11.37 17.50 0.25
N LEU A 83 12.15 16.51 0.67
CA LEU A 83 12.56 16.29 2.05
C LEU A 83 13.99 16.79 2.25
N PRO A 84 14.22 17.97 2.86
CA PRO A 84 15.57 18.52 2.96
C PRO A 84 16.45 17.83 4.01
N ASP A 85 15.86 17.11 4.97
CA ASP A 85 16.58 16.44 6.05
C ASP A 85 15.94 15.09 6.43
N ASN A 86 16.57 14.38 7.36
CA ASN A 86 16.14 13.06 7.81
C ASN A 86 14.82 13.06 8.60
N SER A 87 14.44 14.20 9.15
CA SER A 87 13.22 14.37 9.94
C SER A 87 12.05 14.81 9.06
N ALA A 88 12.32 15.21 7.82
CA ALA A 88 11.30 15.75 6.95
C ALA A 88 10.30 14.69 6.50
N LYS A 89 9.03 15.09 6.40
CA LYS A 89 7.93 14.22 5.97
C LYS A 89 6.82 15.00 5.30
N ALA A 90 6.18 14.41 4.30
CA ALA A 90 4.90 14.87 3.76
C ALA A 90 3.86 13.76 3.85
N LEU A 91 2.69 14.05 4.42
CA LEU A 91 1.63 13.06 4.68
C LEU A 91 0.26 13.62 4.30
N TYR A 92 -0.46 12.88 3.47
CA TYR A 92 -1.89 13.06 3.24
C TYR A 92 -2.64 11.85 3.78
N LEU A 93 -3.71 12.05 4.54
CA LEU A 93 -4.63 10.99 4.95
C LEU A 93 -6.07 11.48 4.80
N GLU A 94 -6.97 10.57 4.51
CA GLU A 94 -8.41 10.79 4.40
C GLU A 94 -9.14 9.67 5.15
N GLU A 95 -10.19 10.02 5.90
CA GLU A 95 -11.07 9.01 6.50
C GLU A 95 -12.04 8.47 5.43
N PRO A 96 -12.29 7.16 5.39
CA PRO A 96 -13.39 6.65 4.58
C PRO A 96 -14.72 7.21 5.12
N ASN A 97 -15.67 7.49 4.23
CA ASN A 97 -16.98 8.04 4.60
C ASN A 97 -17.87 7.10 5.46
N ARG A 98 -17.40 5.89 5.73
CA ARG A 98 -17.99 4.85 6.57
C ARG A 98 -16.92 3.83 6.91
N THR A 99 -17.18 2.96 7.89
CA THR A 99 -16.32 1.81 8.19
C THR A 99 -16.16 0.91 6.96
N VAL A 100 -14.91 0.61 6.60
CA VAL A 100 -14.57 -0.27 5.47
C VAL A 100 -13.71 -1.42 6.00
N LYS A 101 -14.14 -2.67 5.79
CA LYS A 101 -13.27 -3.84 6.04
C LYS A 101 -12.23 -3.96 4.93
N LEU A 102 -11.02 -4.42 5.25
CA LEU A 102 -9.93 -4.60 4.28
C LEU A 102 -10.33 -5.51 3.10
N ASN A 103 -11.08 -6.58 3.37
CA ASN A 103 -11.55 -7.51 2.35
C ASN A 103 -12.61 -6.93 1.39
N ARG A 104 -13.08 -5.70 1.61
CA ARG A 104 -14.02 -4.99 0.74
C ARG A 104 -13.33 -4.00 -0.19
N ILE A 105 -12.03 -3.77 -0.01
CA ILE A 105 -11.24 -2.91 -0.88
C ILE A 105 -11.05 -3.61 -2.24
N GLY A 106 -11.48 -2.94 -3.31
CA GLY A 106 -11.38 -3.43 -4.68
C GLY A 106 -10.44 -2.61 -5.57
N LYS A 107 -9.99 -1.44 -5.12
CA LYS A 107 -9.07 -0.58 -5.89
C LYS A 107 -8.22 0.30 -4.99
N LEU A 108 -6.90 0.19 -5.13
CA LEU A 108 -5.92 1.10 -4.52
C LEU A 108 -4.92 1.48 -5.61
N THR A 109 -5.03 2.69 -6.15
CA THR A 109 -4.13 3.12 -7.23
C THR A 109 -3.67 4.55 -7.01
N TYR A 110 -2.47 4.86 -7.44
CA TYR A 110 -1.94 6.21 -7.46
C TYR A 110 -0.82 6.27 -8.49
N ARG A 111 -0.28 7.46 -8.74
CA ARG A 111 0.89 7.60 -9.59
C ARG A 111 1.92 8.52 -8.97
N THR A 112 3.18 8.27 -9.27
CA THR A 112 4.29 9.12 -8.82
C THR A 112 5.28 9.42 -9.93
N VAL A 113 6.07 10.48 -9.72
CA VAL A 113 7.34 10.71 -10.40
C VAL A 113 8.41 10.78 -9.33
N GLN A 114 9.53 10.10 -9.52
CA GLN A 114 10.73 10.37 -8.74
C GLN A 114 11.48 11.55 -9.36
N LEU A 115 11.64 12.65 -8.61
CA LEU A 115 12.22 13.90 -9.11
C LEU A 115 13.74 13.97 -8.86
N ALA A 116 14.20 13.45 -7.72
CA ALA A 116 15.63 13.32 -7.41
C ALA A 116 16.18 11.97 -7.90
N GLN A 117 17.38 11.95 -8.47
CA GLN A 117 18.01 10.73 -8.99
C GLN A 117 18.68 9.85 -7.92
N SER A 118 18.85 10.35 -6.69
CA SER A 118 19.42 9.58 -5.59
C SER A 118 18.33 8.96 -4.72
N GLY A 119 18.35 7.63 -4.58
CA GLY A 119 17.44 6.85 -3.74
C GLY A 119 16.36 6.09 -4.52
N VAL A 120 15.54 5.33 -3.81
CA VAL A 120 14.36 4.61 -4.35
C VAL A 120 13.04 5.14 -3.76
N ALA A 121 13.10 6.21 -2.98
CA ALA A 121 11.94 6.74 -2.28
C ALA A 121 11.03 7.53 -3.25
N VAL A 122 9.82 7.03 -3.42
CA VAL A 122 8.67 7.77 -3.95
C VAL A 122 7.58 7.74 -2.89
N TRP A 123 6.49 8.49 -3.11
CA TRP A 123 5.34 8.41 -2.21
C TRP A 123 4.86 6.95 -2.05
N SER A 124 4.58 6.57 -0.82
CA SER A 124 4.00 5.29 -0.42
C SER A 124 2.49 5.41 -0.26
N TYR A 125 1.75 4.32 -0.48
CA TYR A 125 0.33 4.26 -0.11
C TYR A 125 0.23 3.82 1.35
N GLN A 126 -0.55 4.55 2.14
CA GLN A 126 -0.76 4.28 3.56
C GLN A 126 -2.20 3.88 3.85
N ILE A 127 -2.39 2.86 4.69
CA ILE A 127 -3.69 2.47 5.25
C ILE A 127 -3.54 2.18 6.75
N PRO A 128 -3.79 3.17 7.61
CA PRO A 128 -4.01 2.92 9.03
C PRO A 128 -5.23 2.01 9.24
N ILE A 129 -5.08 0.97 10.07
CA ILE A 129 -6.11 -0.03 10.33
C ILE A 129 -6.28 -0.30 11.83
N ASP A 130 -7.48 -0.74 12.18
CA ASP A 130 -7.77 -1.54 13.37
C ASP A 130 -7.80 -3.00 12.92
N ILE A 131 -6.89 -3.83 13.44
CA ILE A 131 -6.77 -5.25 13.03
C ILE A 131 -7.97 -6.12 13.46
N ASN A 132 -8.75 -5.68 14.45
CA ASN A 132 -9.88 -6.43 15.02
C ASN A 132 -11.25 -6.00 14.44
N GLY A 133 -11.32 -4.84 13.79
CA GLY A 133 -12.50 -4.43 13.03
C GLY A 133 -13.66 -3.81 13.82
N GLY A 134 -13.39 -3.34 15.03
CA GLY A 134 -14.40 -2.89 15.98
C GLY A 134 -14.09 -1.51 16.55
N THR A 135 -14.21 -1.39 17.88
CA THR A 135 -13.69 -0.22 18.57
C THR A 135 -12.20 -0.41 18.77
N LEU A 136 -11.38 0.45 18.19
CA LEU A 136 -9.93 0.39 18.33
C LEU A 136 -9.51 0.28 19.79
N GLN A 137 -8.78 -0.79 20.12
CA GLN A 137 -8.13 -0.98 21.43
C GLN A 137 -6.63 -0.71 21.35
N ALA A 138 -6.00 -0.56 22.51
CA ALA A 138 -4.56 -0.50 22.63
C ALA A 138 -3.94 -1.78 22.06
N GLY A 139 -2.98 -1.62 21.14
CA GLY A 139 -2.31 -2.73 20.45
C GLY A 139 -2.91 -3.11 19.09
N ASP A 140 -4.14 -2.72 18.80
CA ASP A 140 -4.84 -3.12 17.56
C ASP A 140 -4.51 -2.24 16.35
N PHE A 141 -3.89 -1.08 16.61
CA PHE A 141 -3.51 -0.14 15.57
C PHE A 141 -2.23 -0.57 14.85
N THR A 142 -2.25 -0.54 13.53
CA THR A 142 -1.05 -0.48 12.69
C THR A 142 -1.32 0.29 11.40
N THR A 143 -0.26 0.67 10.68
CA THR A 143 -0.37 1.21 9.33
C THR A 143 0.20 0.20 8.34
N LEU A 144 -0.61 -0.20 7.37
CA LEU A 144 -0.14 -0.92 6.20
C LEU A 144 0.47 0.08 5.20
N VAL A 145 1.68 -0.22 4.75
CA VAL A 145 2.47 0.63 3.85
C VAL A 145 2.79 -0.14 2.57
N TYR A 146 2.46 0.46 1.42
CA TYR A 146 2.87 -0.01 0.11
C TYR A 146 3.91 0.94 -0.47
N GLU A 147 5.06 0.37 -0.81
CA GLU A 147 6.14 1.04 -1.52
C GLU A 147 6.42 0.24 -2.80
N PRO A 148 6.38 0.85 -3.99
CA PRO A 148 6.55 0.10 -5.24
C PRO A 148 7.85 -0.72 -5.28
N TYR A 149 8.94 -0.20 -4.74
CA TYR A 149 10.23 -0.92 -4.72
C TYR A 149 10.22 -2.13 -3.78
N GLN A 150 9.46 -2.11 -2.68
CA GLN A 150 9.26 -3.27 -1.80
C GLN A 150 8.41 -4.36 -2.47
N ASP A 151 7.54 -3.97 -3.41
CA ASP A 151 6.78 -4.88 -4.28
C ASP A 151 7.58 -5.39 -5.48
N GLY A 152 8.88 -5.06 -5.58
CA GLY A 152 9.74 -5.45 -6.69
C GLY A 152 9.51 -4.67 -7.98
N GLN A 153 8.77 -3.56 -7.93
CA GLN A 153 8.58 -2.67 -9.08
C GLN A 153 9.81 -1.79 -9.28
N THR A 154 10.22 -1.60 -10.53
CA THR A 154 11.30 -0.67 -10.88
C THR A 154 10.79 0.77 -10.85
N ILE A 155 11.53 1.66 -10.19
CA ILE A 155 11.28 3.10 -10.21
C ILE A 155 12.20 3.72 -11.27
N THR A 156 11.62 4.50 -12.19
CA THR A 156 12.32 5.19 -13.27
C THR A 156 12.30 6.70 -13.02
N PRO A 157 13.45 7.32 -12.68
CA PRO A 157 13.52 8.76 -12.43
C PRO A 157 12.94 9.61 -13.57
N GLY A 158 12.25 10.69 -13.21
CA GLY A 158 11.71 11.67 -14.15
C GLY A 158 10.51 11.21 -14.97
N LYS A 159 9.98 10.00 -14.75
CA LYS A 159 8.81 9.48 -15.48
C LYS A 159 7.63 9.22 -14.55
N TRP A 160 6.43 9.54 -15.04
CA TRP A 160 5.20 9.12 -14.37
C TRP A 160 5.07 7.60 -14.42
N GLN A 161 4.79 7.01 -13.26
CA GLN A 161 4.49 5.59 -13.12
C GLN A 161 3.20 5.43 -12.32
N ASN A 162 2.36 4.50 -12.78
CA ASN A 162 1.11 4.15 -12.11
C ASN A 162 1.34 2.91 -11.26
N TRP A 163 0.77 2.91 -10.07
CA TRP A 163 0.89 1.82 -9.11
C TRP A 163 -0.48 1.24 -8.84
N ASP A 164 -0.60 -0.08 -8.99
CA ASP A 164 -1.72 -0.88 -8.50
C ASP A 164 -1.30 -1.54 -7.18
N ALA A 165 -1.68 -0.92 -6.06
CA ALA A 165 -1.30 -1.37 -4.74
C ALA A 165 -2.11 -2.59 -4.26
N LEU A 166 -3.00 -3.14 -5.09
CA LEU A 166 -3.60 -4.45 -4.85
C LEU A 166 -2.92 -5.53 -5.69
N ARG A 167 -2.66 -5.26 -6.98
CA ARG A 167 -2.12 -6.22 -7.96
C ARG A 167 -2.81 -7.58 -7.86
N LYS A 168 -4.15 -7.57 -7.84
CA LYS A 168 -5.02 -8.74 -7.61
C LYS A 168 -4.70 -9.52 -6.32
N GLY A 169 -4.34 -8.80 -5.25
CA GLY A 169 -3.95 -9.36 -3.95
C GLY A 169 -2.47 -9.75 -3.84
N GLN A 170 -1.70 -9.63 -4.92
CA GLN A 170 -0.29 -10.02 -4.93
C GLN A 170 0.67 -8.90 -4.52
N ALA A 171 0.20 -7.64 -4.49
CA ALA A 171 1.02 -6.50 -4.08
C ALA A 171 1.55 -6.74 -2.66
N LYS A 172 2.83 -6.48 -2.43
CA LYS A 172 3.46 -6.64 -1.12
C LYS A 172 3.34 -5.37 -0.30
N TRP A 173 2.89 -5.55 0.94
CA TRP A 173 2.73 -4.51 1.94
C TRP A 173 3.55 -4.87 3.16
N TRP A 174 4.03 -3.85 3.86
CA TRP A 174 4.57 -4.03 5.20
C TRP A 174 3.75 -3.24 6.22
N SER A 175 3.95 -3.53 7.50
CA SER A 175 3.17 -3.01 8.62
C SER A 175 4.10 -2.30 9.60
N THR A 176 3.69 -1.12 10.07
CA THR A 176 4.48 -0.32 11.03
C THR A 176 4.58 -0.98 12.41
N ARG A 177 3.64 -1.86 12.75
CA ARG A 177 3.70 -2.79 13.89
C ARG A 177 3.52 -4.23 13.40
N ALA A 178 4.25 -5.16 13.99
CA ALA A 178 4.24 -6.55 13.54
C ALA A 178 2.84 -7.17 13.63
N LEU A 179 2.39 -7.77 12.53
CA LEU A 179 1.14 -8.52 12.43
C LEU A 179 1.36 -9.97 12.89
N THR A 180 1.03 -10.27 14.14
CA THR A 180 1.30 -11.57 14.79
C THR A 180 0.73 -12.80 14.09
N ASN A 181 -0.37 -12.67 13.34
CA ASN A 181 -0.98 -13.77 12.57
C ASN A 181 -0.40 -13.94 11.16
N VAL A 182 0.58 -13.11 10.78
CA VAL A 182 1.29 -13.16 9.51
C VAL A 182 2.73 -13.61 9.76
N ALA A 183 3.21 -14.57 8.97
CA ALA A 183 4.60 -15.03 9.07
C ALA A 183 5.58 -13.85 8.94
N ASN A 184 6.57 -13.77 9.85
CA ASN A 184 7.53 -12.67 9.94
C ASN A 184 6.91 -11.27 10.17
N GLY A 185 5.64 -11.22 10.62
CA GLY A 185 4.98 -10.00 11.08
C GLY A 185 4.62 -8.99 10.00
N ALA A 186 4.78 -9.32 8.71
CA ALA A 186 4.72 -8.35 7.61
C ALA A 186 5.58 -7.10 7.86
N THR A 187 6.76 -7.23 8.46
CA THR A 187 7.65 -6.08 8.70
C THR A 187 8.24 -5.54 7.40
N GLN A 188 8.88 -4.36 7.43
CA GLN A 188 9.50 -3.77 6.22
C GLN A 188 10.55 -4.69 5.58
N THR A 189 11.27 -5.50 6.37
CA THR A 189 12.23 -6.50 5.87
C THR A 189 11.54 -7.71 5.24
N PHE A 190 10.30 -7.98 5.62
CA PHE A 190 9.49 -9.10 5.11
C PHE A 190 8.13 -8.63 4.58
N PRO A 191 8.09 -7.81 3.49
CA PRO A 191 6.83 -7.38 2.89
C PRO A 191 6.01 -8.58 2.45
N THR A 192 4.72 -8.56 2.77
CA THR A 192 3.81 -9.69 2.62
C THR A 192 2.68 -9.35 1.64
N ALA A 193 2.25 -10.34 0.85
CA ALA A 193 1.16 -10.16 -0.10
C ALA A 193 -0.14 -9.71 0.60
N TRP A 194 -0.83 -8.75 -0.02
CA TRP A 194 -2.12 -8.22 0.43
C TRP A 194 -3.14 -9.32 0.75
N SER A 195 -3.23 -10.36 -0.08
CA SER A 195 -4.13 -11.49 0.13
C SER A 195 -3.83 -12.26 1.42
N THR A 196 -2.55 -12.38 1.80
CA THR A 196 -2.14 -13.05 3.04
C THR A 196 -2.54 -12.23 4.27
N ILE A 197 -2.38 -10.91 4.19
CA ILE A 197 -2.80 -10.00 5.28
C ILE A 197 -4.32 -10.07 5.48
N ILE A 198 -5.11 -10.01 4.39
CA ILE A 198 -6.57 -10.15 4.49
C ILE A 198 -6.97 -11.50 5.08
N ALA A 199 -6.33 -12.58 4.67
CA ALA A 199 -6.65 -13.91 5.17
C ALA A 199 -6.36 -14.03 6.67
N ALA A 200 -5.30 -13.39 7.17
CA ALA A 200 -4.92 -13.39 8.58
C ALA A 200 -5.80 -12.47 9.45
N TYR A 201 -6.37 -11.40 8.87
CA TYR A 201 -7.19 -10.41 9.56
C TYR A 201 -8.47 -10.08 8.76
N PRO A 202 -9.42 -11.02 8.68
CA PRO A 202 -10.62 -10.87 7.84
C PRO A 202 -11.58 -9.77 8.32
N ASP A 203 -11.48 -9.38 9.60
CA ASP A 203 -12.32 -8.35 10.21
C ASP A 203 -11.68 -6.96 10.23
N ALA A 204 -10.38 -6.84 9.94
CA ALA A 204 -9.67 -5.57 10.02
C ALA A 204 -10.37 -4.45 9.24
N THR A 205 -10.45 -3.28 9.86
CA THR A 205 -11.11 -2.09 9.30
C THR A 205 -10.14 -0.96 9.03
N VAL A 206 -10.39 -0.24 7.93
CA VAL A 206 -9.67 0.96 7.53
C VAL A 206 -10.07 2.13 8.42
N LEU A 207 -9.07 2.75 9.04
CA LEU A 207 -9.23 3.98 9.80
C LEU A 207 -9.03 5.21 8.92
N ALA A 208 -8.06 5.13 8.01
CA ALA A 208 -7.78 6.16 7.01
C ALA A 208 -7.07 5.55 5.79
N TYR A 209 -6.92 6.32 4.72
CA TYR A 209 -6.10 5.99 3.57
C TYR A 209 -5.35 7.23 3.07
N GLY A 210 -4.21 7.05 2.43
CA GLY A 210 -3.52 8.20 1.87
C GLY A 210 -2.11 7.91 1.37
N LEU A 211 -1.29 8.96 1.43
CA LEU A 211 0.04 9.00 0.82
C LEU A 211 1.06 9.56 1.79
N ASP A 212 2.26 8.99 1.78
CA ASP A 212 3.34 9.40 2.66
C ASP A 212 4.68 9.38 1.90
N LEU A 213 5.36 10.52 1.89
CA LEU A 213 6.77 10.61 1.53
C LEU A 213 7.55 10.69 2.86
N GLY A 214 8.02 9.52 3.28
CA GLY A 214 8.46 9.23 4.64
C GLY A 214 9.78 9.88 5.05
N LYS A 215 10.15 9.67 6.31
CA LYS A 215 11.39 10.18 6.93
C LYS A 215 12.60 9.27 6.65
N GLY A 216 13.81 9.77 6.89
CA GLY A 216 15.06 9.00 6.77
C GLY A 216 15.62 8.89 5.34
N ALA A 217 15.09 9.66 4.40
CA ALA A 217 15.58 9.76 3.03
C ALA A 217 15.86 11.24 2.67
N PRO A 218 16.94 11.83 3.22
CA PRO A 218 17.25 13.24 3.00
C PRO A 218 17.56 13.45 1.51
N GLY A 219 17.01 14.51 0.94
CA GLY A 219 17.07 14.78 -0.51
C GLY A 219 16.04 14.01 -1.34
N ALA A 220 15.21 13.15 -0.74
CA ALA A 220 14.12 12.52 -1.46
C ALA A 220 13.18 13.59 -2.02
N SER A 221 12.87 13.47 -3.30
CA SER A 221 11.95 14.37 -3.98
C SER A 221 11.07 13.57 -4.93
N SER A 222 9.76 13.71 -4.76
CA SER A 222 8.78 12.96 -5.54
C SER A 222 7.50 13.75 -5.74
N ARG A 223 6.91 13.59 -6.93
CA ARG A 223 5.57 14.08 -7.27
C ARG A 223 4.55 12.97 -7.08
N VAL A 224 3.35 13.31 -6.62
CA VAL A 224 2.22 12.36 -6.54
C VAL A 224 0.94 12.96 -7.10
N ASP A 225 0.09 12.10 -7.67
CA ASP A 225 -1.26 12.46 -8.08
C ASP A 225 -2.19 11.22 -8.17
N SER A 226 -3.48 11.47 -8.36
CA SER A 226 -4.51 10.47 -8.70
C SER A 226 -4.64 9.32 -7.69
N LEU A 227 -4.45 9.62 -6.41
CA LEU A 227 -4.72 8.69 -5.30
C LEU A 227 -6.16 8.21 -5.36
N THR A 228 -6.36 6.91 -5.41
CA THR A 228 -7.68 6.28 -5.58
C THR A 228 -7.89 5.26 -4.50
N PHE A 229 -8.99 5.40 -3.77
CA PHE A 229 -9.49 4.42 -2.80
C PHE A 229 -10.87 3.95 -3.25
N GLY A 230 -10.99 2.66 -3.55
CA GLY A 230 -12.24 2.02 -3.94
C GLY A 230 -12.54 0.83 -3.06
N ALA A 231 -13.70 0.84 -2.41
CA ALA A 231 -14.18 -0.25 -1.58
C ALA A 231 -15.70 -0.41 -1.75
N ASP A 232 -16.18 -1.64 -1.73
CA ASP A 232 -17.58 -1.95 -2.01
C ASP A 232 -18.07 -1.27 -3.31
N THR A 233 -19.11 -0.46 -3.23
CA THR A 233 -19.71 0.27 -4.34
C THR A 233 -19.23 1.72 -4.41
N THR A 234 -18.30 2.15 -3.55
CA THR A 234 -17.79 3.52 -3.51
C THR A 234 -16.36 3.59 -4.03
N CYS A 235 -16.04 4.67 -4.73
CA CYS A 235 -14.67 4.97 -5.12
C CYS A 235 -14.46 6.48 -5.13
N SER A 236 -13.36 6.94 -4.53
CA SER A 236 -12.87 8.32 -4.58
C SER A 236 -11.52 8.35 -5.29
N GLN A 237 -11.29 9.40 -6.07
CA GLN A 237 -10.00 9.71 -6.66
C GLN A 237 -9.62 11.15 -6.33
N HIS A 238 -8.52 11.32 -5.62
CA HIS A 238 -7.95 12.61 -5.22
C HIS A 238 -6.96 13.03 -6.29
N ARG A 239 -7.18 14.23 -6.84
CA ARG A 239 -6.30 14.83 -7.84
C ARG A 239 -5.87 16.21 -7.41
N TRP A 240 -4.59 16.52 -7.56
CA TRP A 240 -4.03 17.82 -7.25
C TRP A 240 -3.65 18.55 -8.54
N SER A 241 -3.99 19.83 -8.63
CA SER A 241 -3.59 20.67 -9.75
C SER A 241 -3.71 22.15 -9.42
N ALA A 242 -2.69 22.92 -9.78
CA ALA A 242 -2.73 24.38 -9.79
C ALA A 242 -3.77 24.97 -10.76
N ARG A 243 -4.41 24.14 -11.59
CA ARG A 243 -5.53 24.55 -12.46
C ARG A 243 -6.89 24.44 -11.78
N PHE A 244 -6.99 23.74 -10.67
CA PHE A 244 -8.23 23.67 -9.92
C PHE A 244 -8.40 24.95 -9.10
N GLY A 245 -9.64 25.44 -8.99
CA GLY A 245 -9.94 26.52 -8.04
C GLY A 245 -9.57 26.08 -6.63
N ARG A 246 -9.24 27.04 -5.75
CA ARG A 246 -8.98 26.73 -4.33
C ARG A 246 -10.18 25.99 -3.76
N THR A 247 -9.97 24.75 -3.38
CA THR A 247 -10.97 23.95 -2.68
C THR A 247 -10.83 24.22 -1.20
N SER A 248 -11.86 24.82 -0.61
CA SER A 248 -12.03 24.85 0.84
C SER A 248 -12.61 23.49 1.26
N HIS A 249 -11.75 22.53 1.56
CA HIS A 249 -12.20 21.39 2.36
C HIS A 249 -12.07 21.80 3.82
N PRO A 250 -13.14 21.74 4.64
CA PRO A 250 -12.99 21.95 6.07
C PRO A 250 -12.11 20.82 6.61
N LEU A 251 -10.81 21.08 6.73
CA LEU A 251 -9.86 20.10 7.24
C LEU A 251 -10.20 19.74 8.69
N SER A 252 -10.54 18.48 8.94
CA SER A 252 -10.50 17.90 10.28
C SER A 252 -9.34 16.92 10.47
N LEU A 253 -8.24 17.03 9.71
CA LEU A 253 -7.07 16.15 9.89
C LEU A 253 -6.48 16.20 11.31
N PHE A 254 -6.61 17.34 11.98
CA PHE A 254 -6.28 17.49 13.40
C PHE A 254 -7.17 16.64 14.32
N GLN A 255 -8.42 16.37 13.93
CA GLN A 255 -9.34 15.50 14.68
C GLN A 255 -9.07 14.01 14.45
N ILE A 256 -8.68 13.64 13.22
CA ILE A 256 -8.33 12.27 12.85
C ILE A 256 -7.16 11.79 13.73
N TRP A 257 -6.03 12.50 13.69
CA TRP A 257 -4.83 12.09 14.44
C TRP A 257 -4.99 12.14 15.97
N ARG A 258 -5.73 13.10 16.54
CA ARG A 258 -6.02 13.13 17.98
C ARG A 258 -6.83 11.92 18.46
N LYS A 259 -7.69 11.34 17.61
CA LYS A 259 -8.48 10.14 17.97
C LYS A 259 -7.61 8.88 18.08
N TRP A 260 -6.54 8.78 17.28
CA TRP A 260 -5.75 7.55 17.14
C TRP A 260 -4.51 7.48 18.06
N LEU A 261 -3.86 8.61 18.38
CA LEU A 261 -2.63 8.61 19.20
C LEU A 261 -2.84 8.71 20.71
N LEU A 262 -4.04 9.10 21.16
CA LEU A 262 -4.34 9.31 22.58
C LEU A 262 -5.09 8.12 23.23
N ARG A 263 -5.09 6.94 22.60
CA ARG A 263 -5.74 5.72 23.11
C ARG A 263 -4.82 4.51 23.04
#